data_AF-A0A382TV22-F1
#
_entry.id   AF-A0A382TV22-F1
#
_cell.length_a   1.000
_cell.length_b   1.000
_cell.length_c   1.000
_cell.angle_alpha   90.00
_cell.angle_beta   90.00
_cell.angle_gamma   90.00
#
_symmetry.space_group_name_H-M   'P 1'
#
loop_
_entity.id
_entity.type
_entity.pdbx_description
1 polymer ?
#
loop_
_entity_poly.entity_id
_entity_poly.type
_entity_poly.pdbx_seq_one_letter_code
_entity_poly.pdbx_strand_id
1 'polypeptide(L)'
;MIGPSRSLLASERISLNIAMHLSGVSTHTYKIVEKLRNTGIKLADTRKTTPGLRSLEKYAFKCGGGINHRMGLYDAAMIKENHIAWSKNIKNAIERIRLNTPFTTHIIVEAENIGQAKEAILAGADSILLDELKPSILRENINLLREVRLNNYCKEERKNLIIE
;
A
#
# COMPACT_ATOMS: atom_id res chain seq x y z
N MET A 1 -29.72 21.60 -4.87
CA MET A 1 -28.98 22.89 -4.79
C MET A 1 -29.98 24.01 -4.95
N ILE A 2 -29.80 25.13 -4.24
CA ILE A 2 -30.67 26.31 -4.35
C ILE A 2 -29.75 27.52 -4.60
N GLY A 3 -30.06 28.35 -5.59
CA GLY A 3 -29.24 29.49 -5.96
C GLY A 3 -29.59 30.06 -7.34
N PRO A 4 -28.84 31.05 -7.83
CA PRO A 4 -29.05 31.65 -9.14
C PRO A 4 -28.97 30.61 -10.27
N SER A 5 -29.94 30.62 -11.18
CA SER A 5 -30.05 29.64 -12.29
C SER A 5 -28.77 29.53 -13.12
N ARG A 6 -28.14 30.68 -13.43
CA ARG A 6 -26.88 30.74 -14.18
C ARG A 6 -25.75 29.98 -13.50
N SER A 7 -25.60 30.13 -12.19
CA SER A 7 -24.55 29.45 -11.41
C SER A 7 -24.81 27.95 -11.30
N LEU A 8 -26.08 27.57 -11.09
CA LEU A 8 -26.47 26.16 -11.02
C LEU A 8 -26.15 25.43 -12.32
N LEU A 9 -26.63 25.94 -13.46
CA LEU A 9 -26.41 25.33 -14.78
C LEU A 9 -24.93 25.31 -15.18
N ALA A 10 -24.16 26.35 -14.83
CA ALA A 10 -22.74 26.40 -15.13
C ALA A 10 -21.92 25.35 -14.33
N SER A 11 -22.29 25.11 -13.07
CA SER A 11 -21.58 24.15 -12.21
C SER A 11 -22.00 22.70 -12.42
N GLU A 12 -23.21 22.46 -12.93
CA GLU A 12 -23.86 21.15 -12.98
C GLU A 12 -22.96 20.06 -13.56
N ARG A 13 -22.43 20.26 -14.77
CA ARG A 13 -21.66 19.23 -15.47
C ARG A 13 -20.37 18.88 -14.73
N ILE A 14 -19.69 19.89 -14.17
CA ILE A 14 -18.44 19.70 -13.42
C ILE A 14 -18.74 18.91 -12.15
N SER A 15 -19.76 19.31 -11.38
CA SER A 15 -20.18 18.64 -10.17
C SER A 15 -20.59 17.19 -10.43
N LEU A 16 -21.39 16.94 -11.48
CA LEU A 16 -21.81 15.60 -11.86
C LEU A 16 -20.61 14.73 -12.27
N ASN A 17 -19.68 15.24 -13.08
CA ASN A 17 -18.52 14.47 -13.51
C ASN A 17 -17.67 14.00 -12.32
N ILE A 18 -17.42 14.89 -11.35
CA ILE A 18 -16.68 14.55 -10.13
C ILE A 18 -17.48 13.53 -9.30
N ALA A 19 -18.77 13.79 -9.06
CA ALA A 19 -19.60 12.91 -8.25
C ALA A 19 -19.71 11.50 -8.85
N MET A 20 -19.94 11.40 -10.17
CA MET A 20 -20.02 10.13 -10.87
C MET A 20 -18.70 9.35 -10.82
N HIS A 21 -17.56 10.01 -11.09
CA HIS A 21 -16.25 9.38 -11.04
C HIS A 21 -15.94 8.80 -9.66
N LEU A 22 -16.06 9.63 -8.62
CA LEU A 22 -15.75 9.24 -7.25
C LEU A 22 -16.73 8.20 -6.71
N SER A 23 -18.01 8.32 -7.05
CA SER A 23 -19.01 7.29 -6.69
C SER A 23 -18.72 5.96 -7.39
N GLY A 24 -18.24 5.99 -8.63
CA GLY A 24 -17.80 4.81 -9.37
C GLY A 24 -16.64 4.09 -8.69
N VAL A 25 -15.59 4.83 -8.31
CA VAL A 25 -14.45 4.30 -7.54
C VAL A 25 -14.92 3.67 -6.24
N SER A 26 -15.67 4.42 -5.42
CA SER A 26 -16.18 3.94 -4.12
C SER A 26 -17.04 2.68 -4.25
N THR A 27 -17.94 2.65 -5.24
CA THR A 27 -18.84 1.52 -5.48
C THR A 27 -18.08 0.28 -5.93
N HIS A 28 -17.07 0.45 -6.81
CA HIS A 28 -16.25 -0.67 -7.27
C HIS A 28 -15.39 -1.23 -6.13
N THR A 29 -14.77 -0.36 -5.34
CA THR A 29 -14.02 -0.77 -4.14
C THR A 29 -14.89 -1.56 -3.19
N TYR A 30 -16.10 -1.09 -2.87
CA TYR A 30 -17.03 -1.78 -1.99
C TYR A 30 -17.34 -3.21 -2.47
N LYS A 31 -17.58 -3.39 -3.78
CA LYS A 31 -17.83 -4.72 -4.35
C LYS A 31 -16.66 -5.70 -4.17
N ILE A 32 -15.42 -5.21 -4.16
CA ILE A 32 -14.24 -6.04 -3.91
C ILE A 32 -14.08 -6.31 -2.41
N VAL A 33 -14.23 -5.29 -1.57
CA VAL A 33 -14.15 -5.41 -0.11
C VAL A 33 -15.18 -6.41 0.42
N GLU A 34 -16.40 -6.40 -0.10
CA GLU A 34 -17.42 -7.39 0.27
C GLU A 34 -17.01 -8.83 -0.07
N LYS A 35 -16.28 -9.06 -1.17
CA LYS A 35 -15.73 -10.39 -1.50
C LYS A 35 -14.62 -10.84 -0.56
N LEU A 36 -13.93 -9.89 0.08
CA LEU A 36 -12.87 -10.15 1.06
C LEU A 36 -13.39 -10.23 2.50
N ARG A 37 -14.70 -10.08 2.71
CA ARG A 37 -15.32 -10.12 4.03
C ARG A 37 -14.98 -11.43 4.75
N ASN A 38 -14.64 -11.33 6.04
CA ASN A 38 -14.24 -12.44 6.90
C ASN A 38 -12.93 -13.16 6.53
N THR A 39 -12.15 -12.68 5.55
CA THR A 39 -10.84 -13.26 5.21
C THR A 39 -9.70 -12.71 6.08
N GLY A 40 -9.91 -11.57 6.74
CA GLY A 40 -8.86 -10.81 7.44
C GLY A 40 -7.92 -10.03 6.51
N ILE A 41 -8.10 -10.15 5.18
CA ILE A 41 -7.33 -9.42 4.17
C ILE A 41 -7.97 -8.04 3.96
N LYS A 42 -7.13 -7.02 3.80
CA LYS A 42 -7.57 -5.65 3.49
C LYS A 42 -7.18 -5.31 2.05
N LEU A 43 -8.05 -4.56 1.37
CA LEU A 43 -7.81 -4.11 0.02
C LEU A 43 -7.08 -2.76 0.03
N ALA A 44 -5.88 -2.70 -0.54
CA ALA A 44 -5.08 -1.50 -0.64
C ALA A 44 -5.16 -0.83 -2.04
N ASP A 45 -5.04 0.49 -2.09
CA ASP A 45 -4.90 1.23 -3.36
C ASP A 45 -3.44 1.36 -3.82
N THR A 46 -3.20 2.06 -4.93
CA THR A 46 -1.85 2.32 -5.44
C THR A 46 -1.68 3.78 -5.85
N ARG A 47 -0.53 4.11 -6.46
CA ARG A 47 -0.28 5.40 -7.11
C ARG A 47 -0.72 5.45 -8.59
N LYS A 48 -1.28 4.34 -9.11
CA LYS A 48 -1.86 4.23 -10.46
C LYS A 48 -3.24 4.92 -10.46
N THR A 49 -3.22 6.24 -10.34
CA THR A 49 -4.38 7.12 -10.21
C THR A 49 -4.44 8.09 -11.37
N THR A 50 -5.62 8.63 -11.67
CA THR A 50 -5.77 9.66 -12.71
C THR A 50 -4.93 10.90 -12.35
N PRO A 51 -4.10 11.42 -13.26
CA PRO A 51 -3.31 12.63 -13.01
C PRO A 51 -4.18 13.79 -12.51
N GLY A 52 -3.76 14.46 -11.44
CA GLY A 52 -4.50 15.56 -10.82
C GLY A 52 -5.63 15.16 -9.87
N LEU A 53 -6.10 13.90 -9.88
CA LEU A 53 -7.24 13.46 -9.07
C LEU A 53 -6.89 12.51 -7.91
N ARG A 54 -5.60 12.23 -7.70
CA ARG A 54 -5.15 11.22 -6.71
C ARG A 54 -5.79 11.36 -5.33
N SER A 55 -5.78 12.57 -4.75
CA SER A 55 -6.35 12.80 -3.42
C SER A 55 -7.84 12.47 -3.37
N LEU A 56 -8.58 12.83 -4.42
CA LEU A 56 -10.02 12.56 -4.54
C LEU A 56 -10.29 11.07 -4.75
N GLU A 57 -9.53 10.40 -5.62
CA GLU A 57 -9.67 8.96 -5.86
C GLU A 57 -9.31 8.13 -4.62
N LYS A 58 -8.26 8.50 -3.88
CA LYS A 58 -7.91 7.86 -2.60
C LYS A 58 -8.96 8.11 -1.52
N TYR A 59 -9.60 9.28 -1.52
CA TYR A 59 -10.72 9.55 -0.63
C TYR A 59 -11.91 8.65 -0.98
N ALA A 60 -12.30 8.58 -2.26
CA ALA A 60 -13.37 7.73 -2.74
C ALA A 60 -13.11 6.23 -2.49
N PHE A 61 -11.87 5.79 -2.68
CA PHE A 61 -11.44 4.42 -2.39
C PHE A 61 -11.64 4.08 -0.91
N LYS A 62 -11.26 4.99 0.00
CA LYS A 62 -11.49 4.86 1.43
C LYS A 62 -12.98 4.84 1.78
N CYS A 63 -13.81 5.67 1.13
CA CYS A 63 -15.27 5.64 1.29
C CYS A 63 -15.88 4.28 0.91
N GLY A 64 -15.30 3.59 -0.08
CA GLY A 64 -15.68 2.24 -0.46
C GLY A 64 -15.22 1.13 0.50
N GLY A 65 -14.53 1.47 1.60
CA GLY A 65 -14.03 0.51 2.59
C GLY A 65 -12.61 0.00 2.34
N GLY A 66 -11.92 0.53 1.33
CA GLY A 66 -10.51 0.23 1.08
C GLY A 66 -9.57 0.94 2.07
N ILE A 67 -8.32 0.49 2.14
CA ILE A 67 -7.25 1.15 2.90
C ILE A 67 -6.28 1.84 1.95
N ASN A 68 -5.84 3.04 2.31
CA ASN A 68 -4.89 3.78 1.48
C ASN A 68 -3.48 3.27 1.77
N HIS A 69 -2.77 2.87 0.71
CA HIS A 69 -1.33 2.78 0.69
C HIS A 69 -0.72 4.20 0.64
N ARG A 70 0.61 4.34 0.52
CA ARG A 70 1.30 5.64 0.42
C ARG A 70 0.69 6.57 -0.64
N MET A 71 0.56 7.86 -0.32
CA MET A 71 0.02 8.91 -1.20
C MET A 71 1.01 9.24 -2.32
N GLY A 72 2.29 9.36 -1.99
CA GLY A 72 3.37 9.74 -2.89
C GLY A 72 4.68 9.03 -2.58
N LEU A 73 5.75 9.54 -3.18
CA LEU A 73 7.12 9.06 -2.91
C LEU A 73 7.65 9.53 -1.54
N TYR A 74 7.01 10.54 -0.95
CA TYR A 74 7.44 11.18 0.29
C TYR A 74 6.91 10.49 1.56
N ASP A 75 5.85 9.68 1.50
CA ASP A 75 5.27 9.10 2.73
C ASP A 75 6.00 7.85 3.21
N ALA A 76 6.45 7.02 2.27
CA ALA A 76 7.08 5.73 2.56
C ALA A 76 8.11 5.39 1.49
N ALA A 77 9.25 4.88 1.94
CA ALA A 77 10.28 4.35 1.07
C ALA A 77 9.86 2.95 0.60
N MET A 78 9.87 2.72 -0.71
CA MET A 78 9.55 1.41 -1.29
C MET A 78 10.73 0.97 -2.14
N ILE A 79 11.43 -0.04 -1.66
CA ILE A 79 12.58 -0.65 -2.30
C ILE A 79 12.04 -1.66 -3.31
N LYS A 80 12.50 -1.52 -4.56
CA LYS A 80 12.23 -2.43 -5.67
C LYS A 80 13.51 -3.12 -6.11
N GLU A 81 13.41 -4.13 -6.96
CA GLU A 81 14.56 -4.82 -7.56
C GLU A 81 15.61 -3.83 -8.11
N ASN A 82 15.20 -2.81 -8.87
CA ASN A 82 16.12 -1.79 -9.39
C ASN A 82 16.96 -1.08 -8.31
N HIS A 83 16.38 -0.84 -7.14
CA HIS A 83 17.10 -0.23 -6.03
C HIS A 83 18.10 -1.21 -5.43
N ILE A 84 17.70 -2.48 -5.31
CA ILE A 84 18.57 -3.59 -4.86
C ILE A 84 19.72 -3.79 -5.85
N ALA A 85 19.48 -3.72 -7.16
CA ALA A 85 20.53 -3.82 -8.17
C ALA A 85 21.58 -2.70 -8.01
N TRP A 86 21.17 -1.50 -7.57
CA TRP A 86 22.07 -0.38 -7.29
C TRP A 86 22.67 -0.39 -5.87
N SER A 87 22.10 -1.18 -4.96
CA SER A 87 22.59 -1.39 -3.61
C SER A 87 23.00 -2.83 -3.43
N LYS A 88 24.29 -3.14 -3.49
CA LYS A 88 24.92 -4.49 -3.35
C LYS A 88 24.06 -5.64 -2.76
N ASN A 89 23.30 -5.42 -1.68
CA ASN A 89 22.27 -6.33 -1.17
C ASN A 89 21.10 -5.57 -0.49
N ILE A 90 20.03 -6.29 -0.12
CA ILE A 90 18.82 -5.72 0.51
C ILE A 90 19.14 -5.02 1.83
N LYS A 91 20.01 -5.64 2.65
CA LYS A 91 20.44 -5.09 3.94
C LYS A 91 21.06 -3.70 3.80
N ASN A 92 22.00 -3.54 2.88
CA ASN A 92 22.64 -2.27 2.58
C ASN A 92 21.64 -1.22 2.07
N ALA A 93 20.64 -1.64 1.29
CA ALA A 93 19.57 -0.76 0.82
C ALA A 93 18.79 -0.14 1.98
N ILE A 94 18.35 -1.00 2.91
CA ILE A 94 17.58 -0.58 4.10
C ILE A 94 18.43 0.28 5.02
N GLU A 95 19.67 -0.12 5.32
CA GLU A 95 20.59 0.66 6.16
C GLU A 95 20.82 2.07 5.60
N ARG A 96 21.05 2.19 4.28
CA ARG A 96 21.21 3.49 3.63
C ARG A 96 19.96 4.35 3.76
N ILE A 97 18.75 3.78 3.63
CA ILE A 97 17.51 4.54 3.82
C ILE A 97 17.38 4.98 5.28
N ARG A 98 17.63 4.10 6.25
CA ARG A 98 17.57 4.44 7.68
C ARG A 98 18.54 5.55 8.07
N LEU A 99 19.74 5.59 7.48
CA LEU A 99 20.72 6.64 7.74
C LEU A 99 20.34 8.00 7.13
N ASN A 100 19.57 7.99 6.03
CA ASN A 100 19.28 9.20 5.25
C ASN A 100 17.83 9.69 5.38
N THR A 101 17.00 9.02 6.18
CA THR A 101 15.59 9.38 6.37
C THR A 101 15.24 9.45 7.85
N PRO A 102 14.21 10.23 8.24
CA PRO A 102 13.73 10.24 9.61
C PRO A 102 13.36 8.83 10.11
N PHE A 103 13.55 8.59 11.40
CA PHE A 103 13.22 7.29 12.04
C PHE A 103 11.74 6.90 11.88
N THR A 104 10.86 7.85 11.56
CA THR A 104 9.43 7.64 11.32
C THR A 104 9.11 7.11 9.92
N THR A 105 10.07 7.10 8.99
CA THR A 105 9.85 6.66 7.61
C THR A 105 9.58 5.15 7.58
N HIS A 106 8.43 4.77 7.01
CA HIS A 106 8.07 3.37 6.79
C HIS A 106 8.81 2.81 5.57
N ILE A 107 9.44 1.65 5.71
CA ILE A 107 10.19 0.98 4.62
C ILE A 107 9.44 -0.26 4.17
N ILE A 108 9.09 -0.28 2.90
CA ILE A 108 8.43 -1.39 2.19
C ILE A 108 9.46 -2.00 1.24
N VAL A 109 9.59 -3.33 1.23
CA VAL A 109 10.49 -4.03 0.31
C VAL A 109 9.71 -4.97 -0.58
N GLU A 110 9.86 -4.80 -1.89
CA GLU A 110 9.36 -5.72 -2.92
C GLU A 110 10.26 -6.96 -2.95
N ALA A 111 9.64 -8.14 -2.87
CA ALA A 111 10.31 -9.43 -2.90
C ALA A 111 9.63 -10.36 -3.90
N GLU A 112 10.42 -10.95 -4.78
CA GLU A 112 9.96 -11.87 -5.83
C GLU A 112 10.00 -13.34 -5.38
N ASN A 113 10.63 -13.60 -4.23
CA ASN A 113 10.67 -14.93 -3.64
C ASN A 113 10.74 -14.87 -2.12
N ILE A 114 10.42 -16.02 -1.49
CA ILE A 114 10.38 -16.15 -0.02
C ILE A 114 11.76 -15.93 0.62
N GLY A 115 12.86 -16.23 -0.09
CA GLY A 115 14.21 -15.97 0.39
C GLY A 115 14.48 -14.48 0.57
N GLN A 116 14.18 -13.68 -0.46
CA GLN A 116 14.26 -12.21 -0.41
C GLN A 116 13.36 -11.62 0.67
N ALA A 117 12.12 -12.13 0.80
CA ALA A 117 11.21 -11.68 1.84
C ALA A 117 11.79 -11.91 3.25
N LYS A 118 12.39 -13.08 3.50
CA LYS A 118 13.09 -13.37 4.77
C LYS A 118 14.27 -12.43 4.98
N GLU A 119 15.11 -12.22 3.97
CA GLU A 119 16.25 -11.30 4.06
C GLU A 119 15.79 -9.88 4.41
N ALA A 120 14.73 -9.39 3.77
CA ALA A 120 14.15 -8.08 4.04
C ALA A 120 13.63 -7.94 5.48
N ILE A 121 12.95 -8.98 6.01
CA ILE A 121 12.50 -9.00 7.41
C ILE A 121 13.69 -8.90 8.36
N LEU A 122 14.71 -9.72 8.13
CA LEU A 122 15.89 -9.78 8.98
C LEU A 122 16.69 -8.48 8.94
N ALA A 123 16.67 -7.79 7.80
CA ALA A 123 17.29 -6.48 7.61
C ALA A 123 16.46 -5.30 8.15
N GLY A 124 15.27 -5.53 8.71
CA GLY A 124 14.48 -4.50 9.39
C GLY A 124 13.49 -3.72 8.52
N ALA A 125 13.00 -4.33 7.42
CA ALA A 125 11.86 -3.81 6.68
C ALA A 125 10.60 -3.73 7.56
N ASP A 126 9.73 -2.74 7.33
CA ASP A 126 8.47 -2.60 8.06
C ASP A 126 7.32 -3.35 7.37
N SER A 127 7.28 -3.33 6.04
CA SER A 127 6.39 -4.13 5.20
C SER A 127 7.16 -4.92 4.15
N ILE A 128 6.57 -6.02 3.68
CA ILE A 128 7.01 -6.75 2.48
C ILE A 128 5.87 -6.73 1.48
N LEU A 129 6.20 -6.43 0.23
CA LEU A 129 5.32 -6.61 -0.92
C LEU A 129 5.78 -7.85 -1.69
N LEU A 130 4.93 -8.89 -1.73
CA LEU A 130 5.22 -10.15 -2.41
C LEU A 130 4.77 -10.06 -3.87
N ASP A 131 5.71 -9.77 -4.78
CA ASP A 131 5.39 -9.59 -6.19
C ASP A 131 5.53 -10.92 -6.97
N GLU A 132 4.66 -11.09 -7.97
CA GLU A 132 4.64 -12.23 -8.91
C GLU A 132 4.60 -13.65 -8.30
N LEU A 133 4.26 -13.79 -7.02
CA LEU A 133 4.14 -15.10 -6.36
C LEU A 133 2.79 -15.78 -6.60
N LYS A 134 2.83 -17.10 -6.83
CA LYS A 134 1.61 -17.91 -6.96
C LYS A 134 0.87 -17.99 -5.61
N PRO A 135 -0.48 -17.99 -5.61
CA PRO A 135 -1.27 -18.10 -4.38
C PRO A 135 -0.97 -19.32 -3.50
N SER A 136 -0.53 -20.45 -4.09
CA SER A 136 -0.10 -21.64 -3.33
C SER A 136 1.13 -21.37 -2.47
N ILE A 137 2.16 -20.76 -3.07
CA ILE A 137 3.41 -20.38 -2.39
C ILE A 137 3.11 -19.41 -1.24
N LEU A 138 2.23 -18.42 -1.48
CA LEU A 138 1.82 -17.46 -0.46
C LEU A 138 1.19 -18.16 0.76
N ARG A 139 0.22 -19.05 0.53
CA ARG A 139 -0.46 -19.77 1.62
C ARG A 139 0.50 -20.59 2.47
N GLU A 140 1.48 -21.25 1.85
CA GLU A 140 2.45 -22.09 2.54
C GLU A 140 3.46 -21.27 3.37
N ASN A 141 3.77 -20.05 2.95
CA ASN A 141 4.91 -19.29 3.50
C ASN A 141 4.53 -18.06 4.33
N ILE A 142 3.28 -17.58 4.31
CA ILE A 142 2.86 -16.41 5.11
C ILE A 142 3.11 -16.62 6.62
N ASN A 143 2.78 -17.80 7.15
CA ASN A 143 2.99 -18.09 8.57
C ASN A 143 4.49 -18.11 8.92
N LEU A 144 5.30 -18.71 8.05
CA LEU A 144 6.75 -18.72 8.19
C LEU A 144 7.34 -17.31 8.22
N LEU A 145 6.89 -16.41 7.34
CA LEU A 145 7.37 -15.01 7.34
C LEU A 145 6.99 -14.27 8.63
N ARG A 146 5.78 -14.52 9.16
CA ARG A 146 5.35 -13.94 10.45
C ARG A 146 6.18 -14.47 11.62
N GLU A 147 6.52 -15.75 11.63
CA GLU A 147 7.39 -16.36 12.65
C GLU A 147 8.81 -15.80 12.60
N VAL A 148 9.39 -15.63 11.41
CA VAL A 148 10.72 -15.02 11.24
C VAL A 148 10.76 -13.63 11.86
N ARG A 149 9.71 -12.81 11.68
CA ARG A 149 9.62 -11.49 12.34
C ARG A 149 9.58 -11.61 13.86
N LEU A 150 8.78 -12.52 14.41
CA LEU A 150 8.57 -12.67 15.85
C LEU A 150 9.85 -13.14 16.58
N ASN A 151 10.67 -13.94 15.92
CA ASN A 151 11.92 -14.47 16.47
C ASN A 151 13.07 -13.45 16.41
N ASN A 152 12.99 -12.45 15.54
CA ASN A 152 14.07 -11.50 15.31
C ASN A 152 14.00 -10.24 16.18
N TYR A 153 12.91 -10.04 16.96
CA TYR A 153 12.72 -8.86 17.81
C TYR A 153 12.46 -9.25 19.27
N CYS A 154 13.04 -8.48 20.20
CA CYS A 154 12.69 -8.55 21.62
C CYS A 154 11.19 -8.26 21.82
N LYS A 155 10.56 -8.87 22.84
CA LYS A 155 9.10 -8.83 23.07
C LYS A 155 8.50 -7.41 23.06
N GLU A 156 9.27 -6.39 23.39
CA GLU A 156 8.85 -4.98 23.50
C GLU A 156 8.80 -4.22 22.16
N GLU A 157 9.44 -4.70 21.08
CA GLU A 157 9.51 -4.01 19.77
C GLU A 157 8.63 -4.67 18.69
N ARG A 158 7.70 -5.55 19.08
CA ARG A 158 6.86 -6.31 18.14
C ARG A 158 5.88 -5.42 17.38
N LYS A 159 6.34 -4.76 16.31
CA LYS A 159 5.46 -4.19 15.28
C LYS A 159 4.92 -5.32 14.40
N ASN A 160 3.62 -5.30 14.15
CA ASN A 160 2.99 -6.23 13.21
C ASN A 160 3.61 -6.06 11.81
N LEU A 161 4.20 -7.13 11.28
CA LEU A 161 4.66 -7.18 9.90
C LEU A 161 3.43 -7.07 8.97
N ILE A 162 3.46 -6.09 8.07
CA ILE A 162 2.49 -5.98 7.00
C ILE A 162 3.04 -6.76 5.80
N ILE A 163 2.26 -7.71 5.31
CA ILE A 163 2.54 -8.46 4.09
C ILE A 163 1.50 -8.00 3.07
N GLU A 164 1.97 -7.41 1.99
CA GLU A 164 1.21 -6.92 0.85
C GLU A 164 1.27 -7.93 -0.30
#